data_AF-A0A1J4RJK3-F1
#
_entry.id   AF-A0A1J4RJK3-F1
#
_cell.length_a   1.000
_cell.length_b   1.000
_cell.length_c   1.000
_cell.angle_alpha   90.00
_cell.angle_beta   90.00
_cell.angle_gamma   90.00
#
_symmetry.space_group_name_H-M   'P 1'
#
loop_
_entity.id
_entity.type
_entity.pdbx_description
1 polymer ?
#
loop_
_entity_poly.entity_id
_entity_poly.type
_entity_poly.pdbx_seq_one_letter_code
_entity_poly.pdbx_strand_id
1 'polypeptide(L)'
;MTTSTPSNADDLKIDPENTIYLDLTYGRVVIKLMPDVAPEHVDRIKKLTREGFYDGIIFHRVIEGFMAQTGDPTGTGMSGSEYPNLKAEFNSTNFGRGTIGMARSASPNSANSQFFICFDDCSFLNKQYTVWGQVMEGMQFVDQIKRGEPPANPDKIVKMTVAADEAKTEEAPAKDAVAQ
;
A
#
# COMPACT_ATOMS: atom_id res chain seq x y z
N MET A 1 -32.10 29.49 6.61
CA MET A 1 -31.49 28.45 7.48
C MET A 1 -30.72 27.52 6.58
N THR A 2 -29.41 27.74 6.46
CA THR A 2 -28.51 26.94 5.63
C THR A 2 -28.16 25.66 6.37
N THR A 3 -28.57 24.51 5.84
CA THR A 3 -28.16 23.19 6.34
C THR A 3 -26.78 22.86 5.77
N SER A 4 -25.74 23.05 6.58
CA SER A 4 -24.40 22.56 6.28
C SER A 4 -24.39 21.04 6.46
N THR A 5 -24.17 20.31 5.36
CA THR A 5 -23.81 18.90 5.35
C THR A 5 -22.53 18.69 6.16
N PRO A 6 -22.46 17.74 7.11
CA PRO A 6 -21.18 17.37 7.69
C PRO A 6 -20.38 16.58 6.64
N SER A 7 -19.28 17.16 6.17
CA SER A 7 -18.22 16.45 5.46
C SER A 7 -17.53 15.53 6.48
N ASN A 8 -17.64 14.22 6.30
CA ASN A 8 -16.98 13.19 7.12
C ASN A 8 -15.45 13.11 6.91
N ALA A 9 -14.78 14.20 6.52
CA ALA A 9 -13.34 14.21 6.29
C ALA A 9 -12.52 14.50 7.58
N ASP A 10 -13.13 15.06 8.62
CA ASP A 10 -12.41 15.51 9.82
C ASP A 10 -12.25 14.45 10.93
N ASP A 11 -12.96 13.30 10.85
CA ASP A 11 -13.06 12.34 11.97
C ASP A 11 -12.06 11.16 11.91
N LEU A 12 -11.16 11.16 10.94
CA LEU A 12 -9.98 10.29 10.92
C LEU A 12 -8.77 11.14 10.54
N LYS A 13 -8.29 11.98 11.47
CA LYS A 13 -6.91 12.49 11.37
C LYS A 13 -5.94 11.32 11.55
N ILE A 14 -5.74 10.56 10.47
CA ILE A 14 -4.72 9.54 10.39
C ILE A 14 -3.39 10.27 10.38
N ASP A 15 -2.48 9.85 11.24
CA ASP A 15 -1.12 10.37 11.28
C ASP A 15 -0.49 10.29 9.87
N PRO A 16 -0.04 11.41 9.28
CA PRO A 16 0.59 11.42 7.97
C PRO A 16 1.84 10.52 7.89
N GLU A 17 2.54 10.29 9.00
CA GLU A 17 3.67 9.34 9.03
C GLU A 17 3.18 7.89 8.97
N ASN A 18 1.93 7.61 9.31
CA ASN A 18 1.28 6.30 9.22
C ASN A 18 0.24 6.23 8.10
N THR A 19 0.43 7.04 7.06
CA THR A 19 -0.41 7.07 5.86
C THR A 19 0.44 6.93 4.61
N ILE A 20 0.04 6.03 3.71
CA ILE A 20 0.59 5.90 2.37
C ILE A 20 -0.43 6.40 1.35
N TYR A 21 0.05 7.21 0.41
CA TYR A 21 -0.65 7.45 -0.85
C TYR A 21 -0.09 6.52 -1.92
N LEU A 22 -1.00 5.72 -2.49
CA LEU A 22 -0.72 4.83 -3.59
C LEU A 22 -1.43 5.38 -4.83
N ASP A 23 -0.67 6.00 -5.72
CA ASP A 23 -1.20 6.57 -6.95
C ASP A 23 -1.25 5.49 -8.03
N LEU A 24 -2.45 5.27 -8.57
CA LEU A 24 -2.71 4.42 -9.72
C LEU A 24 -3.13 5.31 -10.91
N THR A 25 -3.15 4.76 -12.12
CA THR A 25 -3.63 5.48 -13.31
C THR A 25 -5.10 5.91 -13.19
N TYR A 26 -5.87 5.27 -12.31
CA TYR A 26 -7.28 5.54 -12.10
C TYR A 26 -7.54 6.57 -10.99
N GLY A 27 -6.56 6.84 -10.13
CA GLY A 27 -6.69 7.71 -8.98
C GLY A 27 -5.83 7.30 -7.79
N ARG A 28 -5.91 8.08 -6.71
CA ARG A 28 -5.15 7.88 -5.46
C ARG A 28 -5.90 6.96 -4.51
N VAL A 29 -5.18 5.99 -3.95
CA VAL A 29 -5.62 5.10 -2.87
C VAL A 29 -4.94 5.55 -1.57
N VAL A 30 -5.72 5.76 -0.52
CA VAL A 30 -5.20 6.16 0.80
C VAL A 30 -5.15 4.93 1.69
N ILE A 31 -3.97 4.62 2.20
CA ILE A 31 -3.70 3.43 3.00
C ILE A 31 -3.26 3.86 4.40
N LYS A 32 -3.97 3.36 5.42
CA LYS A 32 -3.55 3.45 6.82
C LYS A 32 -2.56 2.34 7.13
N LEU A 33 -1.42 2.70 7.72
CA LEU A 33 -0.43 1.77 8.26
C LEU A 33 -0.80 1.36 9.69
N MET A 34 -0.41 0.15 10.09
CA MET A 34 -0.76 -0.43 11.40
C MET A 34 0.50 -0.83 12.20
N PRO A 35 1.33 0.14 12.63
CA PRO A 35 2.60 -0.15 13.33
C PRO A 35 2.41 -0.87 14.66
N ASP A 36 1.24 -0.76 15.30
CA ASP A 36 0.96 -1.44 16.58
C ASP A 36 0.92 -2.97 16.46
N VAL A 37 0.63 -3.50 15.26
CA VAL A 37 0.48 -4.95 15.04
C VAL A 37 1.52 -5.55 14.09
N ALA A 38 2.21 -4.72 13.31
CA ALA A 38 3.25 -5.15 12.38
C ALA A 38 4.33 -4.06 12.19
N PRO A 39 5.05 -3.67 13.26
CA PRO A 39 6.01 -2.56 13.23
C PRO A 39 7.12 -2.77 12.20
N GLU A 40 7.72 -3.96 12.11
CA GLU A 40 8.85 -4.22 11.21
C GLU A 40 8.40 -4.19 9.73
N HIS A 41 7.19 -4.66 9.44
CA HIS A 41 6.62 -4.56 8.09
C HIS A 41 6.29 -3.12 7.74
N VAL A 42 5.69 -2.36 8.66
CA VAL A 42 5.38 -0.95 8.44
C VAL A 42 6.65 -0.14 8.16
N ASP A 43 7.71 -0.36 8.94
CA ASP A 43 9.00 0.30 8.73
C ASP A 43 9.61 -0.07 7.38
N ARG A 44 9.53 -1.35 6.98
CA ARG A 44 9.96 -1.78 5.64
C ARG A 44 9.18 -1.09 4.53
N ILE A 45 7.86 -1.03 4.62
CA ILE A 45 7.02 -0.38 3.61
C ILE A 45 7.36 1.10 3.50
N LYS A 46 7.50 1.81 4.62
CA LYS A 46 7.90 3.23 4.62
C LYS A 46 9.26 3.43 3.99
N LYS A 47 10.24 2.60 4.36
CA LYS A 47 11.61 2.66 3.83
C LYS A 47 11.64 2.49 2.31
N LEU A 48 11.03 1.42 1.80
CA LEU A 48 10.97 1.14 0.36
C LEU A 48 10.18 2.23 -0.40
N THR A 49 9.11 2.75 0.20
CA THR A 49 8.35 3.87 -0.38
C THR A 49 9.21 5.11 -0.53
N ARG A 50 9.95 5.49 0.52
CA ARG A 50 10.85 6.66 0.50
C ARG A 50 12.02 6.51 -0.46
N GLU A 51 12.43 5.29 -0.72
CA GLU A 51 13.46 4.96 -1.73
C GLU A 51 12.92 4.96 -3.17
N GLY A 52 11.61 5.18 -3.37
CA GLY A 52 10.97 5.12 -4.68
C GLY A 52 10.90 3.71 -5.26
N PHE A 53 11.13 2.67 -4.44
CA PHE A 53 11.24 1.28 -4.88
C PHE A 53 9.98 0.80 -5.62
N TYR A 54 8.80 1.20 -5.13
CA TYR A 54 7.53 0.73 -5.66
C TYR A 54 7.10 1.43 -6.96
N ASP A 55 7.73 2.54 -7.32
CA ASP A 55 7.32 3.35 -8.46
C ASP A 55 7.52 2.57 -9.77
N GLY A 56 6.45 2.43 -10.53
CA GLY A 56 6.43 1.66 -11.78
C GLY A 56 6.28 0.14 -11.60
N ILE A 57 6.29 -0.40 -10.37
CA ILE A 57 6.10 -1.83 -10.14
C ILE A 57 4.68 -2.25 -10.52
N ILE A 58 4.58 -3.36 -11.25
CA ILE A 58 3.31 -3.90 -11.75
C ILE A 58 2.56 -4.74 -10.71
N PHE A 59 1.24 -4.77 -10.86
CA PHE A 59 0.38 -5.78 -10.25
C PHE A 59 0.46 -7.06 -11.08
N HIS A 60 1.44 -7.91 -10.75
CA HIS A 60 1.78 -9.10 -11.54
C HIS A 60 0.81 -10.28 -11.32
N ARG A 61 -0.01 -10.25 -10.26
CA ARG A 61 -0.94 -11.34 -9.96
C ARG A 61 -2.23 -10.78 -9.35
N VAL A 62 -3.33 -10.89 -10.07
CA VAL A 62 -4.60 -10.23 -9.72
C VAL A 62 -5.76 -11.19 -9.97
N ILE A 63 -6.42 -11.61 -8.90
CA ILE A 63 -7.47 -12.64 -8.93
C ILE A 63 -8.79 -12.00 -8.53
N GLU A 64 -9.78 -12.10 -9.40
CA GLU A 64 -11.15 -11.61 -9.15
C GLU A 64 -11.72 -12.20 -7.86
N GLY A 65 -12.35 -11.36 -7.04
CA GLY A 65 -12.93 -11.78 -5.76
C GLY A 65 -11.91 -12.18 -4.68
N PHE A 66 -10.60 -12.05 -4.95
CA PHE A 66 -9.56 -12.36 -3.98
C PHE A 66 -8.64 -11.17 -3.72
N MET A 67 -7.62 -10.94 -4.55
CA MET A 67 -6.62 -9.91 -4.26
C MET A 67 -5.88 -9.40 -5.49
N ALA A 68 -5.23 -8.24 -5.33
CA ALA A 68 -4.25 -7.69 -6.25
C ALA A 68 -2.86 -7.69 -5.59
N GLN A 69 -1.92 -8.45 -6.12
CA GLN A 69 -0.54 -8.59 -5.61
C GLN A 69 0.47 -7.82 -6.47
N THR A 70 1.41 -7.15 -5.81
CA THR A 70 2.43 -6.25 -6.39
C THR A 70 3.72 -6.32 -5.56
N GLY A 71 4.68 -5.41 -5.82
CA GLY A 71 5.91 -5.24 -5.04
C GLY A 71 7.08 -6.14 -5.46
N ASP A 72 6.99 -6.77 -6.63
CA ASP A 72 8.10 -7.48 -7.27
C ASP A 72 8.71 -6.61 -8.39
N PRO A 73 9.96 -6.13 -8.27
CA PRO A 73 10.59 -5.25 -9.25
C PRO A 73 10.81 -5.88 -10.62
N THR A 74 10.83 -7.21 -10.70
CA THR A 74 10.91 -7.96 -11.97
C THR A 74 9.54 -8.28 -12.56
N GLY A 75 8.46 -8.14 -11.77
CA GLY A 75 7.10 -8.51 -12.16
C GLY A 75 6.87 -10.02 -12.33
N THR A 76 7.82 -10.87 -11.93
CA THR A 76 7.74 -12.33 -12.12
C THR A 76 7.00 -13.06 -10.99
N GLY A 77 6.79 -12.39 -9.85
CA GLY A 77 6.32 -12.94 -8.59
C GLY A 77 7.42 -13.62 -7.75
N MET A 78 8.66 -13.66 -8.21
CA MET A 78 9.76 -14.41 -7.59
C MET A 78 10.86 -13.55 -6.95
N SER A 79 10.84 -12.23 -7.14
CA SER A 79 11.89 -11.35 -6.62
C SER A 79 11.40 -10.39 -5.53
N GLY A 80 12.30 -9.59 -4.95
CA GLY A 80 12.00 -8.61 -3.94
C GLY A 80 13.07 -7.53 -3.84
N SER A 81 13.03 -6.73 -2.77
CA SER A 81 14.07 -5.74 -2.47
C SER A 81 15.41 -6.39 -2.08
N GLU A 82 16.47 -5.59 -2.06
CA GLU A 82 17.80 -6.02 -1.61
C GLU A 82 17.91 -6.28 -0.11
N TYR A 83 16.90 -5.88 0.67
CA TYR A 83 16.91 -6.03 2.11
C TYR A 83 16.62 -7.49 2.54
N PRO A 84 17.05 -7.89 3.74
CA PRO A 84 16.73 -9.19 4.30
C PRO A 84 15.23 -9.45 4.40
N ASN A 85 14.86 -10.73 4.40
CA ASN A 85 13.48 -11.13 4.66
C ASN A 85 13.03 -10.75 6.07
N LEU A 86 11.76 -10.42 6.20
CA LEU A 86 11.09 -10.10 7.45
C LEU A 86 10.63 -11.38 8.15
N LYS A 87 10.72 -11.37 9.48
CA LYS A 87 10.03 -12.37 10.31
C LYS A 87 8.54 -12.09 10.28
N ALA A 88 7.72 -13.13 10.30
CA ALA A 88 6.27 -12.97 10.33
C ALA A 88 5.80 -12.24 11.60
N GLU A 89 4.88 -11.28 11.42
CA GLU A 89 4.19 -10.55 12.49
C GLU A 89 2.69 -10.88 12.42
N PHE A 90 2.37 -12.17 12.51
CA PHE A 90 0.97 -12.63 12.47
C PHE A 90 0.16 -11.98 13.58
N ASN A 91 -0.98 -11.41 13.21
CA ASN A 91 -1.84 -10.67 14.13
C ASN A 91 -3.31 -11.07 13.98
N SER A 92 -4.17 -10.54 14.85
CA SER A 92 -5.60 -10.86 14.91
C SER A 92 -6.47 -10.03 13.96
N THR A 93 -5.89 -9.19 13.12
CA THR A 93 -6.64 -8.37 12.15
C THR A 93 -7.28 -9.29 11.12
N ASN A 94 -8.57 -9.09 10.85
CA ASN A 94 -9.28 -9.86 9.83
C ASN A 94 -8.89 -9.37 8.44
N PHE A 95 -8.59 -10.31 7.54
CA PHE A 95 -8.42 -10.06 6.12
C PHE A 95 -9.77 -9.84 5.44
N GLY A 96 -10.31 -8.63 5.55
CA GLY A 96 -11.50 -8.21 4.82
C GLY A 96 -11.14 -7.42 3.55
N ARG A 97 -12.17 -6.89 2.90
CA ARG A 97 -12.01 -5.97 1.77
C ARG A 97 -11.12 -4.77 2.14
N GLY A 98 -10.15 -4.49 1.30
CA GLY A 98 -9.18 -3.41 1.46
C GLY A 98 -8.07 -3.70 2.47
N THR A 99 -8.10 -4.84 3.18
CA THR A 99 -6.98 -5.23 4.06
C THR A 99 -5.76 -5.57 3.22
N ILE A 100 -4.59 -5.15 3.69
CA ILE A 100 -3.32 -5.31 2.99
C ILE A 100 -2.42 -6.25 3.76
N GLY A 101 -2.01 -7.32 3.09
CA GLY A 101 -1.14 -8.35 3.63
C GLY A 101 0.22 -8.38 2.95
N MET A 102 1.22 -8.84 3.68
CA MET A 102 2.55 -9.07 3.10
C MET A 102 2.60 -10.44 2.42
N ALA A 103 3.01 -10.47 1.15
CA ALA A 103 3.21 -11.73 0.45
C ALA A 103 4.47 -12.43 0.96
N ARG A 104 4.46 -13.76 0.92
CA ARG A 104 5.57 -14.62 1.34
C ARG A 104 5.58 -15.91 0.54
N SER A 105 6.73 -16.58 0.53
CA SER A 105 6.84 -17.97 0.08
C SER A 105 6.32 -18.95 1.15
N ALA A 106 6.61 -20.25 0.97
CA ALA A 106 6.25 -21.29 1.94
C ALA A 106 6.79 -21.02 3.35
N SER A 107 7.98 -20.41 3.47
CA SER A 107 8.53 -20.03 4.78
C SER A 107 7.76 -18.84 5.37
N PRO A 108 7.27 -18.91 6.63
CA PRO A 108 6.64 -17.78 7.30
C PRO A 108 7.52 -16.52 7.32
N ASN A 109 8.84 -16.69 7.45
CA ASN A 109 9.81 -15.59 7.57
C ASN A 109 10.47 -15.25 6.21
N SER A 110 9.70 -15.28 5.13
CA SER A 110 10.20 -15.00 3.76
C SER A 110 9.56 -13.78 3.10
N ALA A 111 8.73 -13.03 3.84
CA ALA A 111 8.23 -11.76 3.37
C ALA A 111 9.39 -10.80 3.06
N ASN A 112 9.28 -10.00 1.99
CA ASN A 112 10.34 -9.08 1.58
C ASN A 112 9.80 -7.70 1.18
N SER A 113 9.31 -7.54 -0.06
CA SER A 113 8.74 -6.30 -0.59
C SER A 113 7.36 -6.49 -1.24
N GLN A 114 7.00 -7.73 -1.57
CA GLN A 114 5.72 -8.02 -2.19
C GLN A 114 4.57 -7.93 -1.19
N PHE A 115 3.46 -7.33 -1.60
CA PHE A 115 2.23 -7.23 -0.81
C PHE A 115 1.00 -7.43 -1.69
N PHE A 116 -0.15 -7.63 -1.07
CA PHE A 116 -1.44 -7.77 -1.76
C PHE A 116 -2.54 -7.00 -1.06
N ILE A 117 -3.50 -6.50 -1.84
CA ILE A 117 -4.71 -5.81 -1.37
C ILE A 117 -5.90 -6.73 -1.63
N CYS A 118 -6.70 -7.02 -0.60
CA CYS A 118 -7.88 -7.86 -0.74
C CYS A 118 -9.05 -7.13 -1.41
N PHE A 119 -9.62 -7.73 -2.46
CA PHE A 119 -10.83 -7.23 -3.11
C PHE A 119 -12.08 -7.51 -2.30
N ASP A 120 -12.12 -8.63 -1.58
CA ASP A 120 -13.28 -9.08 -0.81
C ASP A 120 -12.81 -9.78 0.47
N ASP A 121 -13.67 -10.60 1.08
CA ASP A 121 -13.29 -11.43 2.22
C ASP A 121 -12.17 -12.41 1.86
N CYS A 122 -11.04 -12.21 2.53
CA CYS A 122 -9.84 -12.99 2.47
C CYS A 122 -9.60 -13.70 3.82
N SER A 123 -10.63 -13.88 4.66
CA SER A 123 -10.52 -14.39 6.03
C SER A 123 -9.78 -15.73 6.17
N PHE A 124 -9.73 -16.54 5.10
CA PHE A 124 -8.93 -17.76 5.06
C PHE A 124 -7.42 -17.52 5.20
N LEU A 125 -6.93 -16.28 5.01
CA LEU A 125 -5.55 -15.86 5.24
C LEU A 125 -5.25 -15.46 6.69
N ASN A 126 -6.29 -15.32 7.52
CA ASN A 126 -6.15 -14.89 8.92
C ASN A 126 -5.14 -15.77 9.67
N LYS A 127 -4.26 -15.12 10.45
CA LYS A 127 -3.19 -15.76 11.24
C LYS A 127 -2.14 -16.53 10.40
N GLN A 128 -2.19 -16.44 9.06
CA GLN A 128 -1.22 -17.08 8.15
C GLN A 128 -0.35 -16.07 7.40
N TYR A 129 -0.79 -14.81 7.37
CA TYR A 129 -0.12 -13.69 6.72
C TYR A 129 -0.09 -12.48 7.65
N THR A 130 0.95 -11.66 7.54
CA THR A 130 1.06 -10.40 8.28
C THR A 130 0.15 -9.35 7.63
N VAL A 131 -0.83 -8.84 8.37
CA VAL A 131 -1.54 -7.60 8.00
C VAL A 131 -0.71 -6.41 8.46
N TRP A 132 -0.44 -5.47 7.56
CA TRP A 132 0.33 -4.25 7.87
C TRP A 132 -0.42 -2.95 7.56
N GLY A 133 -1.52 -3.02 6.80
CA GLY A 133 -2.28 -1.84 6.42
C GLY A 133 -3.70 -2.12 5.97
N GLN A 134 -4.45 -1.03 5.79
CA GLN A 134 -5.85 -1.04 5.36
C GLN A 134 -6.09 0.13 4.40
N VAL A 135 -6.75 -0.15 3.27
CA VAL A 135 -7.28 0.89 2.39
C VAL A 135 -8.41 1.64 3.11
N MET A 136 -8.25 2.95 3.23
CA MET A 136 -9.22 3.86 3.83
C MET A 136 -10.05 4.56 2.75
N GLU A 137 -9.43 4.91 1.63
CA GLU A 137 -10.07 5.57 0.50
C GLU A 137 -9.51 5.06 -0.83
N GLY A 138 -10.30 5.18 -1.90
CA GLY A 138 -9.85 4.82 -3.25
C GLY A 138 -9.97 3.33 -3.59
N MET A 139 -10.73 2.54 -2.83
CA MET A 139 -10.93 1.12 -3.14
C MET A 139 -11.51 0.90 -4.55
N GLN A 140 -12.35 1.83 -5.05
CA GLN A 140 -12.86 1.79 -6.43
C GLN A 140 -11.77 1.88 -7.51
N PHE A 141 -10.58 2.40 -7.18
CA PHE A 141 -9.43 2.43 -8.09
C PHE A 141 -8.66 1.11 -8.05
N VAL A 142 -8.58 0.47 -6.88
CA VAL A 142 -8.05 -0.89 -6.73
C VAL A 142 -8.91 -1.86 -7.53
N ASP A 143 -10.25 -1.77 -7.43
CA ASP A 143 -11.18 -2.63 -8.16
C ASP A 143 -10.97 -2.63 -9.69
N GLN A 144 -10.44 -1.54 -10.24
CA GLN A 144 -10.17 -1.39 -11.68
C GLN A 144 -8.88 -2.06 -12.16
N ILE A 145 -8.02 -2.54 -11.25
CA ILE A 145 -6.75 -3.20 -11.61
C ILE A 145 -7.03 -4.43 -12.47
N LYS A 146 -6.43 -4.50 -13.66
CA LYS A 146 -6.68 -5.60 -14.60
C LYS A 146 -6.33 -6.98 -14.02
N ARG A 147 -7.21 -7.96 -14.25
CA ARG A 147 -7.09 -9.33 -13.74
C ARG A 147 -6.13 -10.20 -14.56
N GLY A 148 -5.52 -11.20 -13.92
CA GLY A 148 -4.70 -12.24 -14.54
C GLY A 148 -3.52 -12.70 -13.66
N GLU A 149 -2.87 -13.80 -14.08
CA GLU A 149 -1.71 -14.41 -13.40
C GLU A 149 -0.61 -14.82 -14.39
N PRO A 150 0.10 -13.86 -15.05
CA PRO A 150 -0.06 -12.42 -14.95
C PRO A 150 -1.15 -11.85 -15.89
N PRO A 151 -1.65 -10.62 -15.65
CA PRO A 151 -2.50 -9.92 -16.60
C PRO A 151 -1.79 -9.70 -17.94
N ALA A 152 -2.54 -9.66 -19.05
CA ALA A 152 -1.96 -9.43 -20.39
C ALA A 152 -1.34 -8.02 -20.54
N ASN A 153 -1.94 -7.03 -19.88
CA ASN A 153 -1.43 -5.66 -19.80
C ASN A 153 -1.50 -5.21 -18.34
N PRO A 154 -0.55 -5.61 -17.48
CA PRO A 154 -0.59 -5.33 -16.06
C PRO A 154 -0.65 -3.83 -15.76
N ASP A 155 -1.52 -3.43 -14.83
CA ASP A 155 -1.47 -2.09 -14.26
C ASP A 155 -0.29 -1.98 -13.29
N LYS A 156 0.08 -0.75 -12.91
CA LYS A 156 1.25 -0.47 -12.09
C LYS A 156 0.98 0.59 -11.05
N ILE A 157 1.83 0.60 -10.03
CA ILE A 157 1.96 1.69 -9.08
C ILE A 157 2.58 2.86 -9.86
N VAL A 158 1.84 3.97 -10.01
CA VAL A 158 2.37 5.18 -10.65
C VAL A 158 3.37 5.83 -9.72
N LYS A 159 2.98 5.97 -8.45
CA LYS A 159 3.83 6.49 -7.38
C LYS A 159 3.35 5.97 -6.02
N MET A 160 4.26 5.70 -5.11
CA MET A 160 3.92 5.45 -3.70
C MET A 160 4.63 6.49 -2.83
N THR A 161 3.90 7.15 -1.92
CA THR A 161 4.44 8.23 -1.08
C THR A 161 3.98 8.08 0.37
N VAL A 162 4.88 8.34 1.33
CA VAL A 162 4.48 8.53 2.74
C VAL A 162 3.87 9.93 2.87
N ALA A 163 2.64 10.04 3.35
CA ALA A 163 1.89 11.30 3.29
C ALA A 163 2.61 12.46 3.98
N ALA A 164 3.31 12.19 5.08
CA ALA A 164 4.13 13.18 5.78
C ALA A 164 5.23 13.82 4.93
N ASP A 165 5.75 13.12 3.92
CA ASP A 165 6.84 13.62 3.07
C ASP A 165 6.32 14.44 1.89
N GLU A 166 5.07 14.23 1.47
CA GLU A 166 4.39 15.11 0.50
C GLU A 166 4.02 16.45 1.15
N ALA A 167 3.45 16.44 2.36
CA ALA A 167 3.10 17.65 3.10
C ALA A 167 4.30 18.59 3.34
N LYS A 168 5.48 18.02 3.67
CA LYS A 168 6.73 18.79 3.84
C LYS A 168 7.18 19.47 2.54
N THR A 169 6.84 18.90 1.39
CA THR A 169 7.21 19.46 0.07
C THR A 169 6.28 20.64 -0.29
N GLU A 170 5.02 20.60 0.13
CA GLU A 170 4.06 21.70 -0.05
C GLU A 170 4.31 22.87 0.92
N GLU A 171 4.86 22.60 2.11
CA GLU A 171 5.18 23.62 3.12
C GLU A 171 6.55 24.30 2.94
N ALA A 172 7.43 23.79 2.07
CA ALA A 172 8.74 24.40 1.82
C ALA A 172 8.58 25.74 1.05
N PRO A 173 8.92 26.90 1.64
CA PRO A 173 8.72 28.18 0.98
C PRO A 173 9.67 28.31 -0.22
N ALA A 174 9.13 28.77 -1.35
CA ALA A 174 9.91 29.29 -2.48
C ALA A 174 10.84 30.41 -1.98
N LYS A 175 12.09 30.05 -1.65
CA LYS A 175 13.16 31.02 -1.38
C LYS A 175 14.13 31.04 -2.55
N ASP A 176 14.39 32.28 -2.96
CA ASP A 176 15.43 32.77 -3.87
C ASP A 176 15.11 32.75 -5.37
N ALA A 177 14.12 33.56 -5.74
CA ALA A 177 14.13 34.29 -7.01
C ALA A 177 14.32 35.79 -6.73
N VAL A 178 15.52 36.24 -6.35
CA VAL A 178 16.08 37.59 -6.64
C VAL A 178 17.59 37.58 -6.45
N ALA A 179 18.33 37.74 -7.55
CA ALA A 179 19.57 38.54 -7.67
C ALA A 179 19.88 38.57 -9.18
N GLN A 180 19.35 39.57 -9.89
CA GLN A 180 20.08 40.77 -10.37
C GLN A 180 21.25 40.44 -11.29
#